data_AF-A0A966UPF6-F1
#
_entry.id   AF-A0A966UPF6-F1
#
_cell.length_a   1.000
_cell.length_b   1.000
_cell.length_c   1.000
_cell.angle_alpha   90.00
_cell.angle_beta   90.00
_cell.angle_gamma   90.00
#
_symmetry.space_group_name_H-M   'P 1'
#
loop_
_entity.id
_entity.type
_entity.pdbx_description
1 polymer ?
#
loop_
_entity_poly.entity_id
_entity_poly.type
_entity_poly.pdbx_seq_one_letter_code
_entity_poly.pdbx_strand_id
1 'polypeptide(L)'
;GRGNGVDYNWQVIVGGSVTTASWTPSANDSAVEYTTSGTAITGGRVLASGFLNSSTQASPSIDILKEALFKFQLERNSFTGVATPLTLAIASGTDTSTCFGSMDWEEVTR
;
A
#
# COMPACT_ATOMS: atom_id res chain seq x y z
N GLY A 1 5.74 -13.76 -3.10
CA GLY A 1 6.48 -13.88 -1.85
C GLY A 1 7.75 -14.67 -2.09
N ARG A 2 8.69 -14.65 -1.15
CA ARG A 2 9.83 -15.56 -1.14
C ARG A 2 9.46 -16.77 -0.26
N GLY A 3 9.74 -17.98 -0.75
CA GLY A 3 9.39 -19.23 -0.05
C GLY A 3 8.23 -19.99 -0.70
N ASN A 4 7.89 -21.15 -0.14
CA ASN A 4 6.82 -22.02 -0.63
C ASN A 4 5.86 -22.36 0.52
N GLY A 5 4.55 -22.24 0.29
CA GLY A 5 3.51 -22.56 1.27
C GLY A 5 3.28 -21.49 2.34
N VAL A 6 3.65 -20.24 2.07
CA VAL A 6 3.41 -19.12 3.00
C VAL A 6 2.23 -18.28 2.51
N ASP A 7 1.26 -18.06 3.40
CA ASP A 7 0.14 -17.15 3.16
C ASP A 7 0.50 -15.72 3.61
N TYR A 8 0.06 -14.75 2.82
CA TYR A 8 0.21 -13.33 3.08
C TYR A 8 -1.17 -12.68 2.98
N ASN A 9 -1.53 -11.89 3.98
CA ASN A 9 -2.64 -10.97 3.91
C ASN A 9 -2.14 -9.63 3.37
N TRP A 10 -2.73 -9.15 2.28
CA TRP A 10 -2.46 -7.82 1.76
C TRP A 10 -3.68 -6.93 1.98
N GLN A 11 -3.45 -5.66 2.23
CA GLN A 11 -4.47 -4.65 2.42
C GLN A 11 -4.05 -3.34 1.77
N VAL A 12 -4.98 -2.70 1.08
CA VAL A 12 -4.86 -1.28 0.69
C VAL A 12 -5.68 -0.48 1.69
N ILE A 13 -5.02 0.40 2.42
CA ILE A 13 -5.58 1.16 3.54
C ILE A 13 -5.48 2.65 3.21
N VAL A 14 -6.58 3.38 3.34
CA VAL A 14 -6.58 4.85 3.24
C VAL A 14 -6.63 5.49 4.63
N GLY A 15 -5.81 6.51 4.82
CA GLY A 15 -5.57 7.12 6.11
C GLY A 15 -4.77 6.21 7.04
N GLY A 16 -4.92 6.47 8.35
CA GLY A 16 -4.12 5.81 9.38
C GLY A 16 -2.76 6.49 9.58
N SER A 17 -2.12 6.12 10.69
CA SER A 17 -0.78 6.62 11.04
C SER A 17 0.24 5.55 10.72
N VAL A 18 1.17 5.84 9.81
CA VAL A 18 2.29 4.95 9.46
C VAL A 18 3.50 5.31 10.30
N THR A 19 4.04 4.34 11.03
CA THR A 19 5.33 4.47 11.70
C THR A 19 6.43 4.32 10.64
N THR A 20 7.09 5.43 10.31
CA THR A 20 8.16 5.45 9.30
C THR A 20 9.27 6.44 9.71
N ALA A 21 10.48 6.27 9.15
CA ALA A 21 11.60 7.16 9.41
C ALA A 21 11.45 8.54 8.73
N SER A 22 11.05 8.54 7.45
CA SER A 22 10.86 9.76 6.67
C SER A 22 9.89 9.56 5.51
N TRP A 23 9.34 10.66 5.03
CA TRP A 23 8.64 10.76 3.75
C TRP A 23 9.58 11.41 2.73
N THR A 24 9.60 10.86 1.52
CA THR A 24 10.46 11.29 0.42
C THR A 24 9.59 11.91 -0.67
N PRO A 25 9.88 13.15 -1.13
CA PRO A 25 9.21 13.72 -2.29
C PRO A 25 9.43 12.85 -3.52
N SER A 26 8.38 12.63 -4.31
CA SER A 26 8.51 11.82 -5.52
C SER A 26 9.14 12.56 -6.70
N ALA A 27 8.95 13.88 -6.76
CA ALA A 27 9.64 14.80 -7.66
C ALA A 27 9.68 16.20 -7.02
N ASN A 28 10.45 17.11 -7.61
CA ASN A 28 10.58 18.51 -7.18
C ASN A 28 9.23 19.27 -7.16
N ASP A 29 8.34 18.95 -8.10
CA ASP A 29 7.05 19.63 -8.27
C ASP A 29 5.84 18.71 -7.97
N SER A 30 6.05 17.56 -7.34
CA SER A 30 4.96 16.61 -7.08
C SER A 30 4.18 16.96 -5.81
N ALA A 31 2.86 16.77 -5.85
CA ALA A 31 2.01 16.80 -4.67
C ALA A 31 2.10 15.54 -3.79
N VAL A 32 2.89 14.54 -4.19
CA VAL A 32 2.98 13.23 -3.54
C VAL A 32 4.37 12.98 -2.95
N GLU A 33 4.35 12.58 -1.67
CA GLU A 33 5.50 11.99 -0.98
C GLU A 33 5.22 10.50 -0.71
N TYR A 34 6.27 9.70 -0.62
CA TYR A 34 6.16 8.27 -0.35
C TYR A 34 7.14 7.83 0.74
N THR A 35 6.90 6.66 1.30
CA THR A 35 7.81 6.03 2.25
C THR A 35 7.83 4.52 2.05
N THR A 36 9.02 3.93 2.11
CA THR A 36 9.23 2.47 2.04
C THR A 36 9.76 1.91 3.35
N SER A 37 10.10 2.76 4.33
CA SER A 37 10.58 2.38 5.67
C SER A 37 9.47 2.18 6.70
N GLY A 38 8.20 2.09 6.24
CA GLY A 38 7.06 1.87 7.12
C GLY A 38 7.14 0.51 7.83
N THR A 39 7.00 0.50 9.16
CA THR A 39 7.08 -0.73 9.97
C THR A 39 5.78 -1.10 10.67
N ALA A 40 4.88 -0.13 10.83
CA ALA A 40 3.56 -0.36 11.41
C ALA A 40 2.57 0.66 10.85
N ILE A 41 1.29 0.29 10.85
CA ILE A 41 0.18 1.18 10.57
C ILE A 41 -0.90 1.00 11.65
N THR A 42 -1.55 2.08 12.06
CA THR A 42 -2.68 2.04 13.00
C THR A 42 -3.81 2.95 12.53
N GLY A 43 -5.05 2.46 12.65
CA GLY A 43 -6.23 3.17 12.17
C GLY A 43 -6.39 3.11 10.64
N GLY A 44 -7.15 4.05 10.09
CA GLY A 44 -7.47 4.08 8.65
C GLY A 44 -8.64 3.18 8.27
N ARG A 45 -8.99 3.19 6.99
CA ARG A 45 -10.06 2.39 6.39
C ARG A 45 -9.48 1.44 5.36
N VAL A 46 -9.68 0.13 5.55
CA VAL A 46 -9.33 -0.89 4.55
C VAL A 46 -10.25 -0.72 3.34
N LEU A 47 -9.65 -0.47 2.16
CA LEU A 47 -10.36 -0.29 0.90
C LEU A 47 -10.43 -1.58 0.09
N ALA A 48 -9.37 -2.37 0.14
CA ALA A 48 -9.29 -3.69 -0.48
C ALA A 48 -8.39 -4.58 0.38
N SER A 49 -8.69 -5.86 0.43
CA SER A 49 -7.88 -6.84 1.13
C SER A 49 -8.04 -8.21 0.50
N GLY A 50 -7.04 -9.06 0.68
CA GLY A 50 -7.14 -10.45 0.27
C GLY A 50 -5.98 -11.26 0.79
N PHE A 51 -5.93 -12.51 0.33
CA PHE A 51 -4.84 -13.43 0.65
C PHE A 51 -4.13 -13.84 -0.63
N LEU A 52 -2.81 -13.96 -0.53
CA LEU A 52 -1.97 -14.56 -1.55
C LEU A 52 -1.08 -15.61 -0.91
N ASN A 53 -0.93 -16.74 -1.59
CA ASN A 53 -0.01 -17.79 -1.18
C ASN A 53 1.25 -17.73 -2.05
N SER A 54 2.41 -17.91 -1.43
CA SER A 54 3.67 -18.07 -2.16
C SER A 54 3.81 -19.52 -2.61
N SER A 55 3.70 -19.75 -3.91
CA SER A 55 3.84 -21.05 -4.55
C SER A 55 4.90 -21.00 -5.64
N THR A 56 5.68 -22.09 -5.78
CA THR A 56 6.62 -22.27 -6.90
C THR A 56 5.95 -22.65 -8.21
N GLN A 57 4.64 -22.95 -8.17
CA GLN A 57 3.91 -23.55 -9.30
C GLN A 57 2.97 -22.55 -9.99
N ALA A 58 2.68 -21.41 -9.37
CA ALA A 58 1.95 -20.30 -9.98
C ALA A 58 1.99 -19.05 -9.09
N SER A 59 1.98 -17.87 -9.72
CA SER A 59 1.66 -16.61 -9.05
C SER A 59 0.18 -16.30 -9.25
N PRO A 60 -0.66 -16.30 -8.20
CA PRO A 60 -2.04 -15.87 -8.36
C PRO A 60 -2.10 -14.37 -8.73
N SER A 61 -2.73 -14.04 -9.85
CA SER A 61 -3.05 -12.64 -10.20
C SER A 61 -4.29 -12.23 -9.41
N ILE A 62 -4.14 -11.26 -8.52
CA ILE A 62 -5.26 -10.64 -7.81
C ILE A 62 -5.72 -9.46 -8.65
N ASP A 63 -6.96 -9.52 -9.10
CA ASP A 63 -7.61 -8.41 -9.80
C ASP A 63 -8.58 -7.72 -8.84
N ILE A 64 -8.46 -6.40 -8.72
CA ILE A 64 -9.36 -5.58 -7.91
C ILE A 64 -10.44 -5.06 -8.86
N LEU A 65 -11.71 -5.37 -8.58
CA LEU A 65 -12.84 -4.97 -9.41
C LEU A 65 -12.76 -3.48 -9.78
N LYS A 66 -12.99 -3.18 -11.07
CA LYS A 66 -12.94 -1.80 -11.61
C LYS A 66 -13.86 -0.81 -10.89
N GLU A 67 -14.92 -1.30 -10.24
CA GLU A 67 -15.87 -0.48 -9.48
C GLU A 67 -15.25 0.09 -8.20
N ALA A 68 -14.22 -0.59 -7.65
CA ALA A 68 -13.40 -0.07 -6.58
C ALA A 68 -12.30 0.87 -7.09
N LEU A 69 -11.93 0.80 -8.38
CA LEU A 69 -10.83 1.57 -8.98
C LEU A 69 -11.02 3.10 -8.83
N PHE A 70 -12.26 3.59 -8.90
CA PHE A 70 -12.59 5.01 -8.71
C PHE A 70 -12.61 5.47 -7.24
N LYS A 71 -12.39 4.57 -6.26
CA LYS A 71 -12.27 4.94 -4.83
C LYS A 71 -10.83 5.23 -4.39
N PHE A 72 -9.83 4.95 -5.23
CA PHE A 72 -8.43 5.12 -4.88
C PHE A 72 -7.87 6.41 -5.47
N GLN A 73 -8.42 7.54 -5.05
CA GLN A 73 -7.80 8.84 -5.31
C GLN A 73 -6.92 9.21 -4.12
N LEU A 74 -5.72 9.72 -4.40
CA LEU A 74 -4.90 10.33 -3.37
C LEU A 74 -5.55 11.63 -2.92
N GLU A 75 -5.81 11.76 -1.62
CA GLU A 75 -6.52 12.89 -1.03
C GLU A 75 -5.56 13.70 -0.16
N ARG A 76 -5.73 15.02 -0.17
CA ARG A 76 -5.06 15.94 0.75
C ARG A 76 -6.09 16.78 1.48
N ASN A 77 -5.92 16.93 2.79
CA ASN A 77 -6.66 17.93 3.54
C ASN A 77 -5.91 19.27 3.52
N SER A 78 -6.39 20.22 2.72
CA SER A 78 -5.79 21.55 2.60
C SER A 78 -5.99 22.46 3.82
N PHE A 79 -6.92 22.13 4.73
CA PHE A 79 -7.23 22.94 5.91
C PHE A 79 -6.35 22.61 7.12
N THR A 80 -5.88 21.37 7.22
CA THR A 80 -5.03 20.92 8.34
C THR A 80 -3.56 20.78 7.95
N GLY A 81 -3.26 20.85 6.64
CA GLY A 81 -1.92 20.63 6.11
C GLY A 81 -1.43 19.18 6.24
N VAL A 82 -2.30 18.26 6.68
CA VAL A 82 -1.95 16.84 6.84
C VAL A 82 -2.37 16.07 5.59
N ALA A 83 -1.41 15.37 4.99
CA ALA A 83 -1.67 14.45 3.88
C ALA A 83 -2.39 13.19 4.38
N THR A 84 -3.27 12.62 3.55
CA THR A 84 -3.92 11.34 3.85
C THR A 84 -3.12 10.22 3.17
N PRO A 85 -2.44 9.34 3.93
CA PRO A 85 -1.64 8.28 3.31
C PRO A 85 -2.54 7.21 2.67
N LEU A 86 -2.10 6.71 1.51
CA LEU A 86 -2.59 5.47 0.93
C LEU A 86 -1.49 4.41 1.12
N THR A 87 -1.78 3.37 1.88
CA THR A 87 -0.79 2.38 2.31
C THR A 87 -1.12 1.00 1.75
N LEU A 88 -0.16 0.37 1.09
CA LEU A 88 -0.14 -1.08 0.86
C LEU A 88 0.53 -1.75 2.06
N ALA A 89 -0.25 -2.43 2.89
CA ALA A 89 0.23 -3.19 4.03
C ALA A 89 0.17 -4.69 3.72
N ILE A 90 1.22 -5.42 4.08
CA ILE A 90 1.28 -6.87 3.89
C ILE A 90 1.76 -7.51 5.19
N ALA A 91 1.03 -8.53 5.64
CA ALA A 91 1.41 -9.38 6.77
C ALA A 91 1.59 -10.81 6.30
N SER A 92 2.69 -11.46 6.68
CA SER A 92 2.93 -12.88 6.44
C SER A 92 2.42 -13.73 7.60
N GLY A 93 2.00 -14.96 7.33
CA GLY A 93 1.64 -15.94 8.36
C GLY A 93 2.84 -16.48 9.16
N THR A 94 4.06 -16.02 8.87
CA THR A 94 5.29 -16.41 9.56
C THR A 94 6.25 -15.22 9.67
N ASP A 95 7.03 -15.15 10.75
CA ASP A 95 7.84 -13.97 11.12
C ASP A 95 9.06 -13.71 10.21
N THR A 96 9.48 -14.68 9.40
CA THR A 96 10.70 -14.60 8.58
C THR A 96 10.42 -14.52 7.08
N SER A 97 9.15 -14.53 6.71
CA SER A 97 8.72 -14.51 5.32
C SER A 97 8.80 -13.11 4.75
N THR A 98 9.19 -13.02 3.48
CA THR A 98 9.37 -11.74 2.79
C THR A 98 8.54 -11.69 1.52
N CYS A 99 7.98 -10.52 1.23
CA CYS A 99 7.28 -10.25 -0.01
C CYS A 99 7.81 -8.98 -0.65
N PHE A 100 7.66 -8.90 -1.96
CA PHE A 100 7.89 -7.69 -2.72
C PHE A 100 6.53 -7.07 -3.04
N GLY A 101 6.46 -5.75 -2.97
CA GLY A 101 5.31 -4.97 -3.37
C GLY A 101 5.79 -3.72 -4.09
N SER A 102 5.00 -3.27 -5.06
CA SER A 102 5.17 -1.99 -5.73
C SER A 102 3.82 -1.29 -5.76
N MET A 103 3.86 0.03 -5.79
CA MET A 103 2.70 0.87 -5.99
C MET A 103 3.12 1.97 -6.95
N ASP A 104 2.35 2.13 -8.01
CA ASP A 104 2.51 3.20 -8.97
C ASP A 104 1.31 4.15 -8.85
N TRP A 105 1.55 5.43 -9.10
CA TRP A 105 0.51 6.45 -9.15
C TRP A 105 0.74 7.37 -10.34
N GLU A 106 -0.33 8.05 -10.75
CA GLU A 106 -0.30 9.06 -11.79
C GLU A 106 -0.76 10.39 -11.22
N GLU A 107 0.02 11.45 -11.48
CA GLU A 107 -0.34 12.82 -11.12
C GLU A 107 -0.78 13.56 -12.39
N VAL A 108 -2.04 13.98 -12.42
CA VAL A 108 -2.59 14.77 -13.52
C VAL A 108 -2.52 16.25 -13.14
N THR A 109 -1.44 16.91 -13.55
CA THR A 109 -1.29 18.37 -13.44
C THR A 109 -1.74 19.04 -14.74
N ARG A 110 -2.29 20.26 -14.63
CA ARG A 110 -2.75 21.06 -15.78
C ARG A 110 -1.75 22.14 -16.12
#